data_AF-A0A356FWJ7-F1
#
_entry.id   AF-A0A356FWJ7-F1
#
_cell.length_a   1.000
_cell.length_b   1.000
_cell.length_c   1.000
_cell.angle_alpha   90.00
_cell.angle_beta   90.00
_cell.angle_gamma   90.00
#
_symmetry.space_group_name_H-M   'P 1'
#
loop_
_entity.id
_entity.type
_entity.pdbx_description
1 polymer ?
#
loop_
_entity_poly.entity_id
_entity_poly.type
_entity_poly.pdbx_seq_one_letter_code
_entity_poly.pdbx_strand_id
1 'polypeptide(L)'
;KFSICVCVSEGYFLLINSENRAMYKCTPILKADHSFLSYDSFIGCNRFFRYTAEQLEQAKYRGSLTHKELCGLRAHLETISSFAEQDKALILRSIDNALADEN
;
A
#
# COMPACT_ATOMS: atom_id res chain seq x y z
N LYS A 1 10.70 3.58 8.72
CA LYS A 1 10.18 2.83 7.55
C LYS A 1 8.68 3.01 7.54
N PHE A 2 8.09 3.36 6.40
CA PHE A 2 6.65 3.53 6.28
C PHE A 2 6.06 2.33 5.55
N SER A 3 4.82 2.03 5.89
CA SER A 3 4.10 0.86 5.37
C SER A 3 2.64 1.23 5.20
N ILE A 4 1.99 0.63 4.22
CA ILE A 4 0.58 0.88 3.91
C ILE A 4 -0.19 -0.39 4.16
N CYS A 5 -1.25 -0.30 4.95
CA CYS A 5 -2.23 -1.37 5.10
C CYS A 5 -3.06 -1.44 3.82
N VAL A 6 -3.02 -2.57 3.12
CA VAL A 6 -3.74 -2.79 1.86
C VAL A 6 -4.86 -3.82 2.02
N CYS A 7 -4.93 -4.51 3.16
CA CYS A 7 -6.07 -5.33 3.55
C CYS A 7 -6.15 -5.38 5.08
N VAL A 8 -7.14 -4.69 5.66
CA VAL A 8 -7.27 -4.56 7.13
C VAL A 8 -7.65 -5.89 7.77
N SER A 9 -8.58 -6.64 7.18
CA SER A 9 -9.05 -7.92 7.74
C SER A 9 -7.94 -8.96 7.85
N GLU A 10 -7.06 -9.01 6.84
CA GLU A 10 -5.93 -9.95 6.78
C GLU A 10 -4.63 -9.36 7.35
N GLY A 11 -4.63 -8.08 7.72
CA GLY A 11 -3.46 -7.36 8.20
C GLY A 11 -2.31 -7.32 7.18
N TYR A 12 -2.62 -7.17 5.88
CA TYR A 12 -1.59 -7.09 4.84
C TYR A 12 -1.07 -5.69 4.64
N PHE A 13 0.26 -5.60 4.55
CA PHE A 13 0.99 -4.35 4.38
C PHE A 13 1.95 -4.40 3.19
N LEU A 14 2.13 -3.25 2.55
CA LEU A 14 3.16 -2.95 1.57
C LEU A 14 4.19 -1.97 2.14
N LEU A 15 5.45 -2.06 1.70
CA LEU A 15 6.51 -1.15 2.13
C LEU A 15 6.55 0.09 1.25
N ILE A 16 6.77 1.24 1.87
CA ILE A 16 7.17 2.47 1.19
C ILE A 16 8.70 2.56 1.23
N ASN A 17 9.29 2.74 0.04
CA ASN A 17 10.71 2.88 -0.19
C ASN A 17 11.03 4.26 -0.77
N SER A 18 12.23 4.75 -0.49
CA SER A 18 12.77 5.99 -1.06
C SER A 18 13.24 5.84 -2.51
N GLU A 19 13.42 4.61 -2.97
CA GLU A 19 14.00 4.30 -4.27
C GLU A 19 13.04 3.45 -5.12
N ASN A 20 12.96 3.78 -6.40
CA ASN A 20 12.25 2.97 -7.38
C ASN A 20 13.16 1.86 -7.91
N ARG A 21 13.05 0.66 -7.33
CA ARG A 21 13.76 -0.53 -7.82
C ARG A 21 12.83 -1.38 -8.65
N ALA A 22 13.25 -1.73 -9.87
CA ALA A 22 12.44 -2.52 -10.81
C ALA A 22 11.92 -3.84 -10.20
N MET A 23 12.74 -4.53 -9.39
CA MET A 23 12.37 -5.76 -8.69
C MET A 23 11.20 -5.61 -7.72
N TYR A 24 10.91 -4.38 -7.26
CA TYR A 24 9.81 -4.08 -6.34
C TYR A 24 8.52 -3.75 -7.07
N LYS A 25 8.54 -3.60 -8.41
CA LYS A 25 7.38 -3.23 -9.24
C LYS A 25 6.60 -2.09 -8.60
N CYS A 26 7.27 -0.98 -8.33
CA CYS A 26 6.72 0.06 -7.48
C CYS A 26 5.56 0.84 -8.11
N THR A 27 4.70 1.43 -7.28
CA THR A 27 3.81 2.55 -7.64
C THR A 27 4.24 3.83 -6.90
N PRO A 28 4.24 5.02 -7.54
CA PRO A 28 4.73 6.25 -6.91
C PRO A 28 3.72 6.87 -5.93
N ILE A 29 4.24 7.56 -4.91
CA ILE A 29 3.49 8.43 -3.99
C ILE A 29 4.26 9.73 -3.77
N LEU A 30 3.56 10.85 -3.61
CA LEU A 30 4.19 12.16 -3.58
C LEU A 30 4.26 12.71 -2.15
N LYS A 31 5.36 13.37 -1.81
CA LYS A 31 5.51 14.05 -0.51
C LYS A 31 4.50 15.19 -0.34
N ALA A 32 4.07 15.80 -1.45
CA ALA A 32 3.07 16.86 -1.41
C ALA A 32 1.74 16.40 -0.81
N ASP A 33 1.38 15.13 -1.01
CA ASP A 33 0.13 14.54 -0.54
C ASP A 33 0.25 13.95 0.89
N HIS A 34 1.48 13.72 1.36
CA HIS A 34 1.77 13.00 2.60
C HIS A 34 2.83 13.70 3.46
N SER A 35 2.39 14.43 4.49
CA SER A 35 3.28 15.20 5.38
C SER A 35 4.28 14.36 6.18
N PHE A 36 4.02 13.04 6.33
CA PHE A 36 4.94 12.11 6.99
C PHE A 36 6.13 11.70 6.10
N LEU A 37 6.05 11.93 4.78
CA LEU A 37 7.15 11.67 3.86
C LEU A 37 8.15 12.82 3.87
N SER A 38 9.44 12.49 3.86
CA SER A 38 10.50 13.50 3.71
C SER A 38 10.78 13.85 2.23
N TYR A 39 10.39 12.98 1.31
CA TYR A 39 10.60 13.07 -0.14
C TYR A 39 9.62 12.17 -0.88
N ASP A 40 9.45 12.38 -2.19
CA ASP A 40 8.66 11.50 -3.04
C ASP A 40 9.15 10.06 -2.93
N SER A 41 8.23 9.12 -2.83
CA SER A 41 8.51 7.75 -2.43
C SER A 41 7.75 6.76 -3.31
N PHE A 42 7.96 5.48 -3.04
CA PHE A 42 7.49 4.39 -3.88
C PHE A 42 6.94 3.24 -3.03
N ILE A 43 5.72 2.80 -3.31
CA ILE A 43 5.13 1.61 -2.70
C ILE A 43 5.68 0.40 -3.46
N GLY A 44 6.42 -0.49 -2.79
CA GLY A 44 6.88 -1.72 -3.39
C GLY A 44 5.77 -2.76 -3.44
N CYS A 45 5.40 -3.24 -4.62
CA CYS A 45 4.31 -4.17 -4.87
C CYS A 45 4.80 -5.57 -5.25
N ASN A 46 5.95 -6.00 -4.74
CA ASN A 46 6.48 -7.34 -5.00
C ASN A 46 6.23 -8.34 -3.86
N ARG A 47 5.92 -7.84 -2.65
CA ARG A 47 5.69 -8.68 -1.48
C ARG A 47 4.81 -7.97 -0.46
N PHE A 48 3.90 -8.71 0.17
CA PHE A 48 3.20 -8.29 1.38
C PHE A 48 3.87 -8.86 2.63
N PHE A 49 3.61 -8.21 3.75
CA PHE A 49 3.96 -8.70 5.08
C PHE A 49 2.87 -8.33 6.07
N ARG A 50 2.97 -8.86 7.28
CA ARG A 50 2.02 -8.62 8.38
C ARG A 50 2.75 -7.97 9.55
N TYR A 51 2.04 -7.13 10.28
CA TYR A 51 2.46 -6.60 11.58
C TYR A 51 1.64 -7.23 12.70
N THR A 52 2.24 -7.39 13.88
CA THR A 52 1.51 -7.78 15.09
C THR A 52 0.71 -6.60 15.63
N ALA A 53 -0.29 -6.86 16.49
CA ALA A 53 -1.07 -5.80 17.14
C ALA A 53 -0.18 -4.80 17.89
N GLU A 54 0.81 -5.29 18.65
CA GLU A 54 1.79 -4.47 19.37
C GLU A 54 2.56 -3.53 18.42
N GLN A 55 2.99 -4.03 17.25
CA GLN A 55 3.68 -3.20 16.25
C GLN A 55 2.78 -2.10 15.68
N LEU A 56 1.48 -2.35 15.57
CA LEU A 56 0.50 -1.37 15.10
C LEU A 56 0.17 -0.31 16.17
N GLU A 57 0.16 -0.69 17.44
CA GLU A 57 -0.02 0.24 18.56
C GLU A 57 1.15 1.22 18.67
N GLN A 58 2.37 0.76 18.38
CA GLN A 58 3.59 1.57 18.38
C GLN A 58 3.76 2.46 17.13
N ALA A 59 2.80 2.44 16.19
CA ALA A 59 2.88 3.22 14.96
C ALA A 59 2.84 4.74 15.26
N LYS A 60 3.94 5.43 14.94
CA LYS A 60 4.08 6.88 15.16
C LYS A 60 3.21 7.75 14.26
N TYR A 61 2.87 7.25 13.08
CA TYR A 61 2.13 7.99 12.05
C TYR A 61 1.01 7.13 11.52
N ARG A 62 -0.15 7.75 11.31
CA ARG A 62 -1.33 7.15 10.69
C ARG A 62 -1.84 8.10 9.62
N GLY A 63 -2.16 7.57 8.45
CA GLY A 63 -2.67 8.31 7.30
C GLY A 63 -3.25 7.33 6.29
N SER A 64 -3.97 7.86 5.31
CA SER A 64 -4.54 7.11 4.20
C SER A 64 -3.86 7.51 2.90
N LEU A 65 -3.87 6.59 1.93
CA LEU A 65 -3.62 6.97 0.54
C LEU A 65 -4.76 7.86 0.04
N THR A 66 -4.45 8.77 -0.86
CA THR A 66 -5.48 9.53 -1.57
C THR A 66 -6.27 8.63 -2.52
N HIS A 67 -7.49 9.02 -2.89
CA HIS A 67 -8.30 8.33 -3.90
C HIS A 67 -7.51 8.01 -5.19
N LYS A 68 -6.74 8.99 -5.70
CA LYS A 68 -5.92 8.84 -6.91
C LYS A 68 -4.84 7.76 -6.74
N GLU A 69 -4.19 7.71 -5.57
CA GLU A 69 -3.17 6.71 -5.26
C GLU A 69 -3.77 5.32 -5.08
N LEU A 70 -4.96 5.22 -4.48
CA LEU A 70 -5.70 3.96 -4.37
C LEU A 70 -6.08 3.40 -5.75
N CYS A 71 -6.62 4.24 -6.64
CA CYS A 71 -6.90 3.83 -8.02
C CYS A 71 -5.63 3.37 -8.75
N GLY A 72 -4.53 4.13 -8.62
CA GLY A 72 -3.25 3.80 -9.25
C GLY A 72 -2.65 2.51 -8.70
N LEU A 73 -2.69 2.31 -7.38
CA LEU A 73 -2.24 1.09 -6.73
C LEU A 73 -3.07 -0.11 -7.18
N ARG A 74 -4.40 0.00 -7.20
CA ARG A 74 -5.31 -1.05 -7.68
C ARG A 74 -4.98 -1.49 -9.10
N ALA A 75 -4.95 -0.53 -10.03
CA ALA A 75 -4.66 -0.80 -11.45
C ALA A 75 -3.28 -1.44 -11.62
N HIS A 76 -2.28 -0.97 -10.87
CA HIS A 76 -0.94 -1.54 -10.93
C HIS A 76 -0.89 -2.97 -10.39
N LEU A 77 -1.54 -3.24 -9.25
CA LEU A 77 -1.64 -4.57 -8.65
C LEU A 77 -2.32 -5.57 -9.59
N GLU A 78 -3.31 -5.15 -10.38
CA GLU A 78 -3.95 -6.01 -11.39
C GLU A 78 -2.97 -6.50 -12.46
N THR A 79 -2.00 -5.68 -12.87
CA THR A 79 -1.04 -6.05 -13.93
C THR A 79 0.09 -6.97 -13.47
N ILE A 80 0.39 -7.01 -12.17
CA ILE A 80 1.55 -7.73 -11.66
C ILE A 80 1.19 -9.13 -11.16
N SER A 81 2.09 -10.08 -11.42
CA SER A 81 2.01 -11.49 -10.99
C SER A 81 2.86 -11.78 -9.74
N SER A 82 3.10 -10.77 -8.89
CA SER A 82 4.00 -10.89 -7.73
C SER A 82 3.43 -11.73 -6.59
N PHE A 83 2.15 -12.06 -6.63
CA PHE A 83 1.40 -12.59 -5.50
C PHE A 83 0.61 -13.82 -5.90
N ALA A 84 0.27 -14.66 -4.93
CA ALA A 84 -0.72 -15.70 -5.14
C ALA A 84 -2.07 -15.06 -5.49
N GLU A 85 -2.80 -15.67 -6.43
CA GLU A 85 -4.08 -15.14 -6.93
C GLU A 85 -5.09 -14.88 -5.81
N GLN A 86 -5.12 -15.73 -4.78
CA GLN A 86 -6.02 -15.58 -3.64
C GLN A 86 -5.70 -14.32 -2.82
N ASP A 87 -4.43 -14.10 -2.47
CA ASP A 87 -4.01 -12.91 -1.73
C ASP A 87 -4.24 -11.64 -2.54
N LYS A 88 -3.95 -11.68 -3.84
CA LYS A 88 -4.20 -10.57 -4.77
C LYS A 88 -5.68 -10.21 -4.80
N ALA A 89 -6.57 -11.20 -4.90
CA ALA A 89 -8.01 -10.98 -4.92
C ALA A 89 -8.52 -10.33 -3.61
N LEU A 90 -8.02 -10.78 -2.45
CA LEU A 90 -8.37 -10.19 -1.15
C LEU A 90 -7.95 -8.71 -1.06
N ILE A 91 -6.77 -8.39 -1.55
CA ILE A 91 -6.21 -7.03 -1.50
C ILE A 91 -6.94 -6.11 -2.47
N LEU A 92 -7.17 -6.56 -3.71
CA LEU A 92 -7.93 -5.79 -4.68
C LEU A 92 -9.34 -5.50 -4.16
N ARG A 93 -10.01 -6.49 -3.57
CA ARG A 93 -11.33 -6.30 -2.93
C ARG A 93 -11.27 -5.31 -1.76
N SER A 94 -10.22 -5.34 -0.95
CA SER A 94 -10.08 -4.39 0.16
C SER A 94 -9.88 -2.96 -0.34
N ILE A 95 -9.15 -2.77 -1.44
CA ILE A 95 -8.98 -1.46 -2.07
C ILE A 95 -10.31 -1.01 -2.71
N ASP A 96 -11.05 -1.90 -3.35
CA ASP A 96 -12.38 -1.60 -3.94
C ASP A 96 -13.36 -1.11 -2.88
N ASN A 97 -13.40 -1.74 -1.72
CA ASN A 97 -14.24 -1.29 -0.61
C ASN A 97 -13.83 0.12 -0.14
N ALA A 98 -12.52 0.37 0.02
CA ALA A 98 -12.04 1.69 0.44
C ALA A 98 -12.36 2.80 -0.58
N LEU A 99 -12.32 2.49 -1.88
CA LEU A 99 -12.73 3.40 -2.95
C LEU A 99 -14.24 3.66 -2.97
N ALA A 100 -15.05 2.67 -2.58
CA ALA A 100 -16.51 2.83 -2.49
C ALA A 100 -16.93 3.71 -1.31
N ASP A 101 -16.22 3.62 -0.18
CA ASP A 101 -16.52 4.39 1.04
C ASP A 101 -16.16 5.89 0.93
N GLU A 102 -15.36 6.29 -0.06
CA GLU A 102 -15.00 7.71 -0.32
C GLU A 102 -16.03 8.47 -1.21
N ASN A 103 -17.09 7.80 -1.69
CA ASN A 103 -18.20 8.42 -2.45
C ASN A 103 -19.45 8.66 -1.59
#